data_AF-A0A0E3H4Y7-F1
#
_entry.id   AF-A0A0E3H4Y7-F1
#
_cell.length_a   1.000
_cell.length_b   1.000
_cell.length_c   1.000
_cell.angle_alpha   90.00
_cell.angle_beta   90.00
_cell.angle_gamma   90.00
#
_symmetry.space_group_name_H-M   'P 1'
#
loop_
_entity.id
_entity.type
_entity.pdbx_description
1 polymer ?
#
loop_
_entity_poly.entity_id
_entity_poly.type
_entity_poly.pdbx_seq_one_letter_code
_entity_poly.pdbx_strand_id
1 'polypeptide(L)'
;SPFFKGDSVKYLQVVTAHGLIMVFFVVVPILFGGFANFLIPYHVGSKDVAFPRLNSIGFWIQPLGFILVGRIALLRTNYWHYYEKTSFFLPFFNKNEFKDLYRFILDTVIYNKFSNYFDFNLFFLFWKPRKKLNYKLQNSSFFNPVILSFLENIVFYAETFWYLIDRATSVRRRKIYFSKCSNRSAVTAGWTFITPFSSNTKYTGYGAQDVLLVSVVLAGVSTTISFTNLLITRRTLVTPGFRNRRVLIPFITIALLLTLRMLAIVTPILGAAVLMSLMDRHWQ
;
A
#
# COMPACT_ATOMS: atom_id res chain seq x y z
N SER A 1 13.10 30.01 -0.28
CA SER A 1 13.55 30.81 -1.44
C SER A 1 12.38 31.63 -1.98
N PRO A 2 12.63 32.79 -2.61
CA PRO A 2 11.58 33.63 -3.20
C PRO A 2 10.73 32.89 -4.25
N PHE A 3 11.30 31.92 -4.96
CA PHE A 3 10.60 31.10 -5.95
C PHE A 3 9.45 30.25 -5.35
N PHE A 4 9.64 29.66 -4.17
CA PHE A 4 8.64 28.79 -3.55
C PHE A 4 7.75 29.49 -2.51
N LYS A 5 7.95 30.79 -2.23
CA LYS A 5 7.16 31.56 -1.23
C LYS A 5 6.99 30.86 0.14
N GLY A 6 7.94 30.03 0.54
CA GLY A 6 7.89 29.25 1.79
C GLY A 6 7.20 27.88 1.71
N ASP A 7 6.69 27.46 0.55
CA ASP A 7 6.10 26.11 0.36
C ASP A 7 7.18 25.02 0.30
N SER A 8 7.48 24.42 1.45
CA SER A 8 8.45 23.31 1.56
C SER A 8 8.03 22.05 0.79
N VAL A 9 6.72 21.77 0.69
CA VAL A 9 6.22 20.60 -0.06
C VAL A 9 6.48 20.74 -1.56
N LYS A 10 6.24 21.92 -2.13
CA LYS A 10 6.51 22.17 -3.56
C LYS A 10 8.01 22.09 -3.85
N TYR A 11 8.84 22.62 -2.94
CA TYR A 11 10.28 22.47 -3.06
C TYR A 11 10.68 20.99 -3.14
N LEU A 12 10.16 20.17 -2.22
CA LEU A 12 10.45 18.75 -2.17
C LEU A 12 9.98 18.03 -3.44
N GLN A 13 8.75 18.29 -3.90
CA GLN A 13 8.22 17.77 -5.17
C GLN A 13 9.15 18.08 -6.35
N VAL A 14 9.55 19.34 -6.52
CA VAL A 14 10.43 19.76 -7.62
C VAL A 14 11.79 19.10 -7.53
N VAL A 15 12.41 19.05 -6.35
CA VAL A 15 13.73 18.40 -6.17
C VAL A 15 13.65 16.90 -6.45
N THR A 16 12.59 16.23 -5.99
CA THR A 16 12.37 14.81 -6.28
C THR A 16 12.20 14.54 -7.76
N ALA A 17 11.34 15.31 -8.42
CA ALA A 17 11.10 15.18 -9.84
C ALA A 17 12.35 15.49 -10.65
N HIS A 18 13.11 16.53 -10.29
CA HIS A 18 14.36 16.87 -10.97
C HIS A 18 15.35 15.70 -10.94
N GLY A 19 15.59 15.11 -9.76
CA GLY A 19 16.49 13.96 -9.64
C GLY A 19 16.03 12.76 -10.49
N LEU A 20 14.74 12.44 -10.44
CA LEU A 20 14.17 11.33 -11.21
C LEU A 20 14.21 11.58 -12.71
N ILE A 21 13.89 12.79 -13.16
CA ILE A 21 13.94 13.18 -14.58
C ILE A 21 15.36 13.08 -15.10
N MET A 22 16.34 13.68 -14.41
CA MET A 22 17.72 13.72 -14.86
C MET A 22 18.31 12.31 -15.00
N VAL A 23 18.10 11.42 -14.02
CA VAL A 23 18.67 10.07 -14.06
C VAL A 23 17.90 9.15 -15.02
N PHE A 24 16.60 8.97 -14.79
CA PHE A 24 15.82 7.93 -15.48
C PHE A 24 15.29 8.37 -16.85
N PHE A 25 15.06 9.65 -17.07
CA PHE A 25 14.39 10.15 -18.27
C PHE A 25 15.30 10.98 -19.19
N VAL A 26 16.46 11.43 -18.72
CA VAL A 26 17.44 12.15 -19.52
C VAL A 26 18.68 11.29 -19.77
N VAL A 27 19.47 11.01 -18.74
CA VAL A 27 20.78 10.33 -18.91
C VAL A 27 20.63 8.93 -19.47
N VAL A 28 19.77 8.10 -18.87
CA VAL A 28 19.59 6.71 -19.28
C VAL A 28 19.02 6.58 -20.71
N PRO A 29 17.94 7.28 -21.11
CA PRO A 29 17.43 7.19 -22.48
C PRO A 29 18.37 7.76 -23.53
N ILE A 30 19.12 8.82 -23.24
CA ILE A 30 20.10 9.37 -24.19
C ILE A 30 21.21 8.35 -24.47
N LEU A 31 21.82 7.80 -23.42
CA LEU A 31 22.94 6.87 -23.55
C LEU A 31 22.51 5.50 -24.10
N PHE A 32 21.48 4.89 -23.52
CA PHE A 32 21.08 3.52 -23.87
C PHE A 32 19.98 3.47 -24.93
N GLY A 33 19.03 4.40 -24.89
CA GLY A 33 17.95 4.49 -25.87
C GLY A 33 18.39 5.12 -27.19
N GLY A 34 19.27 6.12 -27.16
CA GLY A 34 19.80 6.80 -28.34
C GLY A 34 21.13 6.21 -28.82
N PHE A 35 22.23 6.54 -28.12
CA PHE A 35 23.57 6.20 -28.58
C PHE A 35 23.80 4.70 -28.70
N ALA A 36 23.40 3.88 -27.72
CA ALA A 36 23.64 2.44 -27.78
C ALA A 36 22.83 1.75 -28.89
N ASN A 37 21.57 2.16 -29.10
CA ASN A 37 20.75 1.66 -30.19
C ASN A 37 21.29 2.00 -31.58
N PHE A 38 21.96 3.14 -31.74
CA PHE A 38 22.57 3.54 -32.99
C PHE A 38 23.96 2.90 -33.21
N LEU A 39 24.84 3.02 -32.21
CA LEU A 39 26.26 2.65 -32.35
C LEU A 39 26.50 1.14 -32.30
N ILE A 40 25.73 0.38 -31.50
CA ILE A 40 26.00 -1.06 -31.32
C ILE A 40 25.74 -1.83 -32.63
N PRO A 41 24.57 -1.73 -33.29
CA PRO A 41 24.36 -2.41 -34.56
C PRO A 41 25.38 -1.99 -35.63
N TYR A 42 25.65 -0.68 -35.71
CA TYR A 42 26.57 -0.10 -36.68
C TYR A 42 28.00 -0.64 -36.54
N HIS A 43 28.58 -0.64 -35.33
CA HIS A 43 29.94 -1.15 -35.12
C HIS A 43 30.04 -2.67 -35.13
N VAL A 44 28.94 -3.38 -34.89
CA VAL A 44 28.87 -4.85 -35.00
C VAL A 44 28.72 -5.29 -36.46
N GLY A 45 28.34 -4.38 -37.36
CA GLY A 45 28.08 -4.64 -38.76
C GLY A 45 26.74 -5.33 -38.99
N SER A 46 25.78 -5.21 -38.05
CA SER A 46 24.43 -5.73 -38.24
C SER A 46 23.54 -4.68 -38.90
N LYS A 47 22.66 -5.12 -39.81
CA LYS A 47 21.70 -4.24 -40.48
C LYS A 47 20.74 -3.58 -39.49
N ASP A 48 20.30 -4.34 -38.48
CA ASP A 48 19.33 -3.93 -37.48
C ASP A 48 19.62 -4.57 -36.12
N VAL A 49 18.81 -4.23 -35.12
CA VAL A 49 18.77 -4.91 -33.82
C VAL A 49 18.05 -6.26 -33.90
N ALA A 50 18.31 -7.15 -32.95
CA ALA A 50 17.75 -8.52 -32.91
C ALA A 50 16.21 -8.52 -32.81
N PHE A 51 15.65 -7.64 -31.98
CA PHE A 51 14.20 -7.50 -31.82
C PHE A 51 13.72 -6.06 -32.07
N PRO A 52 13.46 -5.66 -33.33
CA PRO A 52 13.07 -4.29 -33.66
C PRO A 52 11.77 -3.82 -32.99
N ARG A 53 10.75 -4.69 -32.93
CA ARG A 53 9.45 -4.36 -32.31
C ARG A 53 9.56 -4.17 -30.79
N LEU A 54 10.36 -5.03 -30.14
CA LEU A 54 10.61 -4.95 -28.71
C LEU A 54 11.34 -3.65 -28.36
N ASN A 55 12.30 -3.23 -29.20
CA ASN A 55 12.98 -1.94 -29.03
C ASN A 55 12.02 -0.75 -29.11
N SER A 56 11.09 -0.79 -30.08
CA SER A 56 10.05 0.23 -30.23
C SER A 56 9.14 0.30 -29.00
N ILE A 57 8.69 -0.85 -28.48
CA ILE A 57 7.88 -0.91 -27.26
C ILE A 57 8.62 -0.29 -26.06
N GLY A 58 9.91 -0.60 -25.89
CA GLY A 58 10.74 -0.01 -24.84
C GLY A 58 10.76 1.53 -24.92
N PHE A 59 10.95 2.07 -26.13
CA PHE A 59 10.89 3.50 -26.37
C PHE A 59 9.54 4.12 -25.97
N TRP A 60 8.41 3.47 -26.28
CA TRP A 60 7.07 3.99 -25.97
C TRP A 60 6.68 3.91 -24.49
N ILE A 61 7.28 3.01 -23.71
CA ILE A 61 7.07 2.95 -22.26
C ILE A 61 7.71 4.14 -21.54
N GLN A 62 8.82 4.66 -22.08
CA GLN A 62 9.55 5.77 -21.48
C GLN A 62 8.73 7.07 -21.32
N PRO A 63 8.03 7.60 -22.35
CA PRO A 63 7.22 8.80 -22.20
C PRO A 63 6.04 8.61 -21.25
N LEU A 64 5.48 7.39 -21.13
CA LEU A 64 4.43 7.10 -20.15
C LEU A 64 4.94 7.31 -18.71
N GLY A 65 6.14 6.82 -18.40
CA GLY A 65 6.78 7.08 -17.10
C GLY A 65 7.06 8.57 -16.88
N PHE A 66 7.51 9.28 -17.93
CA PHE A 66 7.82 10.71 -17.85
C PHE A 66 6.56 11.55 -17.54
N ILE A 67 5.43 11.23 -18.18
CA ILE A 67 4.14 11.91 -17.93
C ILE A 67 3.73 11.77 -16.46
N LEU A 68 3.95 10.61 -15.84
CA LEU A 68 3.65 10.40 -14.41
C LEU A 68 4.49 11.30 -13.51
N VAL A 69 5.81 11.40 -13.74
CA VAL A 69 6.68 12.31 -12.97
C VAL A 69 6.33 13.77 -13.22
N GLY A 70 6.11 14.13 -14.48
CA GLY A 70 5.72 15.49 -14.89
C GLY A 70 4.41 15.94 -14.22
N ARG A 71 3.45 15.03 -14.06
CA ARG A 71 2.20 15.31 -13.33
C ARG A 71 2.44 15.72 -11.88
N ILE A 72 3.44 15.17 -11.22
CA ILE A 72 3.74 15.50 -9.81
C ILE A 72 4.50 16.81 -9.70
N ALA A 73 5.37 17.11 -10.67
CA ALA A 73 6.22 18.28 -10.68
C ALA A 73 5.50 19.56 -11.14
N LEU A 74 4.65 19.45 -12.18
CA LEU A 74 4.10 20.59 -12.92
C LEU A 74 2.59 20.78 -12.72
N LEU A 75 1.83 19.69 -12.52
CA LEU A 75 0.37 19.80 -12.36
C LEU A 75 0.01 20.02 -10.88
N ARG A 76 -0.92 20.96 -10.64
CA ARG A 76 -1.42 21.26 -9.30
C ARG A 76 -2.04 19.99 -8.70
N THR A 77 -1.45 19.46 -7.61
CA THR A 77 -1.89 18.22 -6.94
C THR A 77 -3.16 18.39 -6.12
N ASN A 78 -4.17 19.06 -6.67
CA ASN A 78 -5.32 19.57 -5.92
C ASN A 78 -6.45 18.56 -5.67
N TYR A 79 -6.37 17.32 -6.17
CA TYR A 79 -7.52 16.39 -6.18
C TYR A 79 -7.33 15.09 -5.39
N TRP A 80 -6.24 14.96 -4.64
CA TRP A 80 -6.04 13.78 -3.80
C TRP A 80 -6.81 13.95 -2.48
N HIS A 81 -8.12 13.66 -2.52
CA HIS A 81 -8.93 13.56 -1.31
C HIS A 81 -8.58 12.26 -0.59
N TYR A 82 -7.76 12.37 0.45
CA TYR A 82 -7.46 11.24 1.31
C TYR A 82 -8.53 11.13 2.39
N TYR A 83 -9.38 10.12 2.30
CA TYR A 83 -10.27 9.74 3.40
C TYR A 83 -9.47 8.84 4.34
N GLU A 84 -9.14 9.34 5.53
CA GLU A 84 -8.59 8.47 6.58
C GLU A 84 -9.64 7.40 6.88
N LYS A 85 -9.34 6.13 6.54
CA LYS A 85 -10.09 5.01 7.08
C LYS A 85 -9.86 5.03 8.58
N THR A 86 -10.83 5.50 9.35
CA THR A 86 -10.86 5.27 10.79
C THR A 86 -10.99 3.76 10.97
N SER A 87 -9.87 3.07 11.21
CA SER A 87 -9.89 1.68 11.62
C SER A 87 -10.50 1.64 13.02
N PHE A 88 -11.81 1.38 13.09
CA PHE A 88 -12.51 1.19 14.35
C PHE A 88 -12.02 -0.14 14.94
N PHE A 89 -11.11 -0.08 15.91
CA PHE A 89 -10.84 -1.25 16.75
C PHE A 89 -12.05 -1.42 17.66
N LEU A 90 -12.93 -2.33 17.27
CA LEU A 90 -14.05 -2.75 18.10
C LEU A 90 -13.51 -3.80 19.09
N PRO A 91 -13.43 -3.52 20.40
CA PRO A 91 -12.84 -4.42 21.38
C PRO A 91 -13.80 -5.57 21.75
N PHE A 92 -14.54 -6.14 20.79
CA PHE A 92 -15.54 -7.18 21.08
C PHE A 92 -14.93 -8.50 21.55
N PHE A 93 -13.63 -8.72 21.34
CA PHE A 93 -13.00 -10.02 21.58
C PHE A 93 -11.73 -9.94 22.43
N ASN A 94 -11.68 -9.07 23.44
CA ASN A 94 -10.68 -9.25 24.49
C ASN A 94 -11.10 -10.41 25.41
N LYS A 95 -11.04 -11.63 24.87
CA LYS A 95 -11.47 -12.89 25.52
C LYS A 95 -10.85 -13.08 26.91
N ASN A 96 -9.70 -12.47 27.17
CA ASN A 96 -8.98 -12.61 28.42
C ASN A 96 -9.64 -11.84 29.57
N GLU A 97 -10.23 -10.66 29.34
CA GLU A 97 -10.86 -9.89 30.42
C GLU A 97 -12.20 -10.47 30.87
N PHE A 98 -12.99 -11.01 29.93
CA PHE A 98 -14.32 -11.57 30.25
C PHE A 98 -14.30 -13.01 30.76
N LYS A 99 -13.18 -13.73 30.61
CA LYS A 99 -13.08 -15.16 30.97
C LYS A 99 -13.24 -15.40 32.48
N ASP A 100 -12.65 -14.55 33.30
CA ASP A 100 -12.64 -14.74 34.75
C ASP A 100 -13.99 -14.36 35.37
N LEU A 101 -14.61 -13.30 34.85
CA LEU A 101 -15.94 -12.86 35.24
C LEU A 101 -17.02 -13.89 34.84
N TYR A 102 -16.90 -14.47 33.63
CA TYR A 102 -17.79 -15.54 33.19
C TYR A 102 -17.66 -16.81 34.04
N ARG A 103 -16.42 -17.23 34.39
CA ARG A 103 -16.19 -18.38 35.27
C ARG A 103 -16.82 -18.19 36.65
N PHE A 104 -16.62 -17.02 37.26
CA PHE A 104 -17.21 -16.69 38.56
C PHE A 104 -18.74 -16.74 38.56
N ILE A 105 -19.36 -16.20 37.50
CA ILE A 105 -20.82 -16.22 37.35
C ILE A 105 -21.34 -17.65 37.15
N LEU A 106 -20.62 -18.47 36.41
CA LEU A 106 -21.06 -19.83 36.09
C LEU A 106 -20.98 -20.76 37.30
N ASP A 107 -19.94 -20.64 38.13
CA ASP A 107 -19.81 -21.41 39.38
C ASP A 107 -20.91 -21.07 40.39
N THR A 108 -21.29 -19.79 40.51
CA THR A 108 -22.34 -19.36 41.45
C THR A 108 -23.75 -19.80 41.00
N VAL A 109 -23.99 -19.91 39.69
CA VAL A 109 -25.29 -20.32 39.14
C VAL A 109 -25.46 -21.84 39.15
N ILE A 110 -24.41 -22.61 38.84
CA ILE A 110 -24.51 -24.09 38.82
C ILE A 110 -24.67 -24.66 40.22
N TYR A 111 -23.94 -24.14 41.21
CA TYR A 111 -24.01 -24.64 42.58
C TYR A 111 -25.38 -24.42 43.23
N ASN A 112 -26.07 -23.31 42.92
CA ASN A 112 -27.37 -22.98 43.50
C ASN A 112 -28.57 -23.65 42.81
N LYS A 113 -28.42 -24.16 41.58
CA LYS A 113 -29.54 -24.72 40.81
C LYS A 113 -29.62 -26.24 40.85
N PHE A 114 -28.48 -26.93 40.94
CA PHE A 114 -28.46 -28.40 40.91
C PHE A 114 -28.97 -29.06 42.19
N SER A 115 -28.99 -28.37 43.33
CA SER A 115 -29.44 -28.99 44.59
C SER A 115 -30.96 -29.06 44.76
N ASN A 116 -31.77 -28.33 43.98
CA ASN A 116 -33.17 -28.07 44.36
C ASN A 116 -34.25 -28.59 43.40
N TYR A 117 -33.94 -29.20 42.27
CA TYR A 117 -34.97 -29.71 41.36
C TYR A 117 -34.55 -31.00 40.64
N PHE A 118 -34.66 -32.12 41.36
CA PHE A 118 -34.89 -33.41 40.73
C PHE A 118 -36.27 -33.90 41.15
N ASP A 119 -37.27 -33.56 40.34
CA ASP A 119 -38.51 -34.33 40.28
C ASP A 119 -38.85 -34.54 38.80
N PHE A 120 -38.52 -35.75 38.35
CA PHE A 120 -38.95 -36.32 37.09
C PHE A 120 -40.45 -36.57 37.16
N ASN A 121 -41.27 -35.79 36.47
CA ASN A 121 -42.47 -36.34 35.86
C ASN A 121 -42.92 -35.51 34.64
N LEU A 122 -42.94 -36.23 33.53
CA LEU A 122 -43.41 -35.83 32.21
C LEU A 122 -44.89 -35.44 32.27
N PHE A 123 -45.22 -34.33 31.58
CA PHE A 123 -46.52 -34.05 30.95
C PHE A 123 -47.79 -34.41 31.75
N PHE A 124 -48.50 -33.40 32.26
CA PHE A 124 -49.92 -33.21 31.91
C PHE A 124 -50.40 -31.79 32.23
N LEU A 125 -51.16 -31.28 31.28
CA LEU A 125 -51.78 -29.96 31.17
C LEU A 125 -52.87 -29.77 32.25
N PHE A 126 -52.52 -29.21 33.41
CA PHE A 126 -53.51 -28.72 34.38
C PHE A 126 -53.21 -27.26 34.73
N TRP A 127 -54.14 -26.38 34.38
CA TRP A 127 -54.17 -24.99 34.83
C TRP A 127 -54.24 -24.98 36.37
N LYS A 128 -53.12 -24.66 37.02
CA LYS A 128 -53.10 -24.33 38.46
C LYS A 128 -53.18 -22.81 38.63
N PRO A 129 -53.95 -22.29 39.61
CA PRO A 129 -54.01 -20.87 39.88
C PRO A 129 -52.62 -20.33 40.27
N ARG A 130 -52.26 -19.16 39.75
CA ARG A 130 -50.97 -18.50 40.03
C ARG A 130 -50.79 -18.28 41.53
N LYS A 131 -49.76 -18.88 42.13
CA LYS A 131 -49.24 -18.45 43.43
C LYS A 131 -48.68 -17.03 43.27
N LYS A 132 -49.13 -16.09 44.11
CA LYS A 132 -48.52 -14.76 44.21
C LYS A 132 -47.16 -14.92 44.90
N LEU A 133 -46.09 -14.91 44.12
CA LEU A 133 -44.72 -14.93 44.64
C LEU A 133 -44.25 -13.49 44.82
N ASN A 134 -44.02 -13.09 46.08
CA ASN A 134 -43.34 -11.84 46.40
C ASN A 134 -41.85 -12.04 46.19
N TYR A 135 -41.38 -11.80 44.96
CA TYR A 135 -39.96 -11.63 44.71
C TYR A 135 -39.59 -10.20 45.14
N LYS A 136 -38.73 -10.07 46.16
CA LYS A 136 -37.92 -8.85 46.30
C LYS A 136 -37.09 -8.78 45.02
N LEU A 137 -37.35 -7.77 44.19
CA LEU A 137 -36.58 -7.44 42.99
C LEU A 137 -35.15 -7.13 43.40
N GLN A 138 -34.34 -8.16 43.56
CA GLN A 138 -32.90 -8.04 43.43
C GLN A 138 -32.66 -8.06 41.93
N ASN A 139 -32.19 -6.93 41.38
CA ASN A 139 -31.83 -6.77 39.98
C ASN A 139 -30.65 -7.70 39.66
N SER A 140 -30.92 -9.00 39.56
CA SER A 140 -30.05 -9.91 38.85
C SER A 140 -30.32 -9.67 37.36
N SER A 141 -29.32 -9.07 36.71
CA SER A 141 -29.28 -8.83 35.27
C SER A 141 -29.13 -10.16 34.53
N PHE A 142 -30.13 -11.02 34.63
CA PHE A 142 -30.30 -12.14 33.74
C PHE A 142 -31.56 -11.94 32.90
N PHE A 143 -31.48 -12.48 31.69
CA PHE A 143 -32.41 -12.38 30.57
C PHE A 143 -33.89 -12.43 31.01
N ASN A 144 -34.45 -11.28 31.39
CA ASN A 144 -35.87 -11.15 31.66
C ASN A 144 -36.54 -10.61 30.38
N PRO A 145 -37.29 -11.45 29.64
CA PRO A 145 -37.88 -11.05 28.37
C PRO A 145 -38.89 -9.91 28.53
N VAL A 146 -39.45 -9.71 29.73
CA VAL A 146 -40.40 -8.62 30.04
C VAL A 146 -39.69 -7.26 30.17
N ILE A 147 -38.43 -7.23 30.58
CA ILE A 147 -37.66 -5.97 30.65
C ILE A 147 -37.23 -5.53 29.25
N LEU A 148 -37.02 -6.51 28.36
CA LEU A 148 -36.65 -6.34 26.95
C LEU A 148 -37.81 -5.85 26.06
N SER A 149 -39.08 -5.99 26.49
CA SER A 149 -40.21 -5.45 25.74
C SER A 149 -40.29 -3.92 25.79
N PHE A 150 -39.63 -3.29 26.77
CA PHE A 150 -39.54 -1.84 26.85
C PHE A 150 -38.39 -1.34 25.98
N LEU A 151 -38.75 -0.59 24.93
CA LEU A 151 -37.83 -0.05 23.92
C LEU A 151 -36.67 0.77 24.50
N GLU A 152 -36.89 1.45 25.64
CA GLU A 152 -35.87 2.27 26.30
C GLU A 152 -34.74 1.42 26.91
N ASN A 153 -35.04 0.21 27.39
CA ASN A 153 -34.05 -0.65 28.02
C ASN A 153 -33.14 -1.35 26.99
N ILE A 154 -33.62 -1.53 25.75
CA ILE A 154 -32.87 -2.16 24.65
C ILE A 154 -31.59 -1.38 24.35
N VAL A 155 -31.58 -0.06 24.52
CA VAL A 155 -30.42 0.78 24.23
C VAL A 155 -29.25 0.50 25.17
N PHE A 156 -29.46 -0.03 26.38
CA PHE A 156 -28.38 -0.23 27.36
C PHE A 156 -27.63 -1.56 27.27
N TYR A 157 -28.17 -2.55 26.55
CA TYR A 157 -27.56 -3.88 26.46
C TYR A 157 -26.47 -3.94 25.39
N ALA A 158 -25.32 -4.52 25.74
CA ALA A 158 -24.15 -4.58 24.86
C ALA A 158 -24.38 -5.37 23.55
N GLU A 159 -25.37 -6.26 23.53
CA GLU A 159 -25.69 -7.13 22.40
C GLU A 159 -26.64 -6.47 21.39
N THR A 160 -27.19 -5.30 21.69
CA THR A 160 -28.20 -4.66 20.84
C THR A 160 -27.56 -3.77 19.77
N PHE A 161 -28.16 -3.81 18.58
CA PHE A 161 -27.73 -3.01 17.44
C PHE A 161 -27.62 -1.51 17.74
N TRP A 162 -28.55 -0.98 18.54
CA TRP A 162 -28.58 0.44 18.88
C TRP A 162 -27.47 0.85 19.85
N TYR A 163 -27.10 0.00 20.81
CA TYR A 163 -25.94 0.24 21.67
C TYR A 163 -24.64 0.29 20.86
N LEU A 164 -24.50 -0.63 19.89
CA LEU A 164 -23.37 -0.66 18.96
C LEU A 164 -23.27 0.62 18.13
N ILE A 165 -24.41 1.09 17.60
CA ILE A 165 -24.47 2.33 16.83
C ILE A 165 -24.16 3.54 17.71
N ASP A 166 -24.68 3.63 18.93
CA ASP A 166 -24.43 4.79 19.78
C ASP A 166 -22.95 4.88 20.19
N ARG A 167 -22.30 3.74 20.47
CA ARG A 167 -20.84 3.68 20.66
C ARG A 167 -20.07 4.06 19.39
N ALA A 168 -20.46 3.54 18.24
CA ALA A 168 -19.82 3.88 16.97
C ALA A 168 -19.97 5.38 16.64
N THR A 169 -21.13 5.98 16.91
CA THR A 169 -21.40 7.40 16.64
C THR A 169 -20.74 8.33 17.66
N SER A 170 -20.73 7.99 18.95
CA SER A 170 -20.05 8.77 20.00
C SER A 170 -18.53 8.79 19.82
N VAL A 171 -17.94 7.67 19.38
CA VAL A 171 -16.52 7.61 18.98
C VAL A 171 -16.26 8.48 17.75
N ARG A 172 -17.16 8.48 16.75
CA ARG A 172 -17.08 9.36 15.57
C ARG A 172 -17.21 10.85 15.92
N ARG A 173 -17.94 11.20 16.99
CA ARG A 173 -18.12 12.59 17.48
C ARG A 173 -16.95 13.11 18.31
N ARG A 174 -15.95 12.30 18.66
CA ARG A 174 -14.72 12.81 19.28
C ARG A 174 -14.00 13.73 18.30
N LYS A 175 -13.88 15.02 18.65
CA LYS A 175 -13.06 15.97 17.91
C LYS A 175 -11.59 15.54 18.03
N ILE A 176 -11.07 14.93 16.97
CA ILE A 176 -9.64 14.68 16.82
C ILE A 176 -9.03 15.99 16.32
N TYR A 177 -8.12 16.58 17.10
CA TYR A 177 -7.41 17.77 16.67
C TYR A 177 -6.47 17.40 15.52
N PHE A 178 -6.84 17.80 14.31
CA PHE A 178 -5.94 17.75 13.17
C PHE A 178 -5.03 18.98 13.26
N SER A 179 -3.75 18.80 13.57
CA SER A 179 -2.78 19.81 13.14
C SER A 179 -2.84 19.83 11.61
N LYS A 180 -2.96 21.01 11.00
CA LYS A 180 -2.82 21.16 9.54
C LYS A 180 -1.39 20.77 9.18
N CYS A 181 -1.13 19.48 9.06
CA CYS A 181 0.04 18.97 8.37
C CYS A 181 -0.04 19.49 6.94
N SER A 182 1.13 19.79 6.38
CA SER A 182 1.26 20.04 4.95
C SER A 182 0.56 18.92 4.16
N ASN A 183 0.00 19.25 2.98
CA ASN A 183 -0.83 18.32 2.21
C ASN A 183 -0.09 16.99 1.96
N ARG A 184 -0.43 15.98 2.76
CA ARG A 184 0.34 14.74 2.88
C ARG A 184 0.38 13.93 1.59
N SER A 185 -0.71 13.96 0.83
CA SER A 185 -0.82 13.27 -0.46
C SER A 185 0.05 13.90 -1.55
N ALA A 186 0.55 15.12 -1.31
CA ALA A 186 1.46 15.85 -2.17
C ALA A 186 2.94 15.71 -1.72
N VAL A 187 3.23 15.18 -0.53
CA VAL A 187 4.61 15.05 -0.01
C VAL A 187 5.35 13.90 -0.71
N THR A 188 6.58 14.15 -1.14
CA THR A 188 7.48 13.16 -1.78
C THR A 188 8.73 12.96 -0.92
N ALA A 189 9.39 11.79 -1.00
CA ALA A 189 10.43 11.39 -0.04
C ALA A 189 11.88 11.78 -0.39
N GLY A 190 12.12 12.36 -1.56
CA GLY A 190 13.44 12.37 -2.20
C GLY A 190 13.44 11.50 -3.47
N TRP A 191 14.44 11.68 -4.35
CA TRP A 191 14.60 10.82 -5.53
C TRP A 191 15.04 9.39 -5.18
N THR A 192 15.65 9.18 -4.00
CA THR A 192 16.14 7.88 -3.50
C THR A 192 15.11 7.10 -2.68
N PHE A 193 13.95 7.67 -2.38
CA PHE A 193 12.87 7.02 -1.61
C PHE A 193 13.32 6.35 -0.30
N ILE A 194 14.06 7.07 0.54
CA ILE A 194 14.60 6.53 1.81
C ILE A 194 13.47 6.12 2.78
N THR A 195 13.51 4.88 3.25
CA THR A 195 12.65 4.36 4.32
C THR A 195 13.21 4.77 5.69
N PRO A 196 12.37 5.06 6.71
CA PRO A 196 10.92 4.85 6.78
C PRO A 196 10.07 6.02 6.25
N PHE A 197 10.68 7.11 5.74
CA PHE A 197 9.93 8.30 5.32
C PHE A 197 9.08 8.06 4.06
N SER A 198 9.63 7.34 3.08
CA SER A 198 8.93 6.96 1.85
C SER A 198 7.86 5.89 2.06
N SER A 199 8.06 4.95 2.99
CA SER A 199 7.15 3.83 3.21
C SER A 199 6.02 4.13 4.19
N ASN A 200 6.21 5.09 5.10
CA ASN A 200 5.19 5.40 6.09
C ASN A 200 4.15 6.38 5.52
N THR A 201 2.91 5.90 5.41
CA THR A 201 1.75 6.67 4.92
C THR A 201 1.38 7.82 5.86
N LYS A 202 1.91 7.85 7.09
CA LYS A 202 1.86 9.00 8.01
C LYS A 202 2.78 10.16 7.57
N TYR A 203 3.67 10.00 6.61
CA TYR A 203 4.46 11.15 6.11
C TYR A 203 4.17 11.41 4.64
N THR A 204 4.16 10.35 3.83
CA THR A 204 3.90 10.40 2.40
C THR A 204 2.56 9.71 2.14
N GLY A 205 1.49 10.53 2.10
CA GLY A 205 0.14 10.05 1.90
C GLY A 205 0.03 9.33 0.56
N TYR A 206 -1.08 8.62 0.34
CA TYR A 206 -1.21 7.89 -0.92
C TYR A 206 -1.38 8.88 -2.07
N GLY A 207 -0.67 8.60 -3.17
CA GLY A 207 -0.80 9.34 -4.39
C GLY A 207 0.50 9.78 -5.03
N ALA A 208 1.04 10.95 -4.66
CA ALA A 208 2.22 11.50 -5.33
C ALA A 208 3.41 10.54 -5.27
N GLN A 209 3.70 10.02 -4.09
CA GLN A 209 4.80 9.08 -3.89
C GLN A 209 4.55 7.73 -4.60
N ASP A 210 3.30 7.25 -4.71
CA ASP A 210 2.96 6.00 -5.42
C ASP A 210 3.14 6.13 -6.92
N VAL A 211 2.68 7.27 -7.47
CA VAL A 211 2.84 7.59 -8.88
C VAL A 211 4.34 7.72 -9.24
N LEU A 212 5.18 8.26 -8.34
CA LEU A 212 6.63 8.24 -8.53
C LEU A 212 7.20 6.83 -8.56
N LEU A 213 6.81 5.95 -7.62
CA LEU A 213 7.28 4.56 -7.61
C LEU A 213 6.89 3.83 -8.91
N VAL A 214 5.62 3.97 -9.35
CA VAL A 214 5.15 3.39 -10.63
C VAL A 214 5.93 3.95 -11.83
N SER A 215 6.23 5.26 -11.84
CA SER A 215 7.01 5.86 -12.94
C SER A 215 8.41 5.26 -13.07
N VAL A 216 9.05 4.94 -11.94
CA VAL A 216 10.39 4.34 -11.90
C VAL A 216 10.33 2.88 -12.32
N VAL A 217 9.28 2.14 -11.96
CA VAL A 217 9.04 0.77 -12.47
C VAL A 217 8.90 0.79 -13.99
N LEU A 218 8.12 1.72 -14.56
CA LEU A 218 7.99 1.84 -16.03
C LEU A 218 9.33 2.16 -16.71
N ALA A 219 10.13 3.08 -16.16
CA ALA A 219 11.48 3.34 -16.64
C ALA A 219 12.39 2.09 -16.51
N GLY A 220 12.24 1.33 -15.42
CA GLY A 220 12.90 0.04 -15.21
C GLY A 220 12.54 -1.00 -16.28
N VAL A 221 11.27 -1.12 -16.66
CA VAL A 221 10.82 -2.03 -17.72
C VAL A 221 11.35 -1.59 -19.09
N SER A 222 11.33 -0.30 -19.40
CA SER A 222 11.93 0.24 -20.64
C SER A 222 13.43 -0.08 -20.73
N THR A 223 14.17 0.12 -19.64
CA THR A 223 15.62 -0.17 -19.61
C THR A 223 15.94 -1.65 -19.72
N THR A 224 15.13 -2.53 -19.13
CA THR A 224 15.32 -3.99 -19.26
C THR A 224 15.12 -4.47 -20.68
N ILE A 225 14.08 -3.98 -21.35
CA ILE A 225 13.81 -4.22 -22.76
C ILE A 225 14.99 -3.75 -23.64
N SER A 226 15.50 -2.54 -23.39
CA SER A 226 16.63 -1.97 -24.15
C SER A 226 17.91 -2.79 -23.98
N PHE A 227 18.36 -3.05 -22.74
CA PHE A 227 19.64 -3.73 -22.55
C PHE A 227 19.59 -5.20 -22.98
N THR A 228 18.48 -5.90 -22.76
CA THR A 228 18.35 -7.31 -23.17
C THR A 228 18.45 -7.42 -24.68
N ASN A 229 17.77 -6.55 -25.43
CA ASN A 229 17.85 -6.52 -26.88
C ASN A 229 19.29 -6.26 -27.35
N LEU A 230 19.95 -5.22 -26.82
CA LEU A 230 21.30 -4.82 -27.22
C LEU A 230 22.39 -5.84 -26.85
N LEU A 231 22.23 -6.57 -25.74
CA LEU A 231 23.13 -7.68 -25.42
C LEU A 231 22.94 -8.87 -26.36
N ILE A 232 21.69 -9.13 -26.76
CA ILE A 232 21.36 -10.20 -27.72
C ILE A 232 21.86 -9.83 -29.12
N THR A 233 21.73 -8.57 -29.57
CA THR A 233 22.25 -8.13 -30.89
C THR A 233 23.74 -8.41 -31.02
N ARG A 234 24.53 -8.06 -29.99
CA ARG A 234 25.96 -8.38 -29.91
C ARG A 234 26.23 -9.87 -29.78
N ARG A 235 25.28 -10.69 -29.33
CA ARG A 235 25.48 -12.14 -29.22
C ARG A 235 25.12 -12.88 -30.51
N THR A 236 24.13 -12.42 -31.26
CA THR A 236 23.56 -13.17 -32.39
C THR A 236 23.92 -12.59 -33.75
N LEU A 237 23.88 -11.26 -33.91
CA LEU A 237 23.99 -10.58 -35.20
C LEU A 237 25.39 -10.07 -35.53
N VAL A 238 26.41 -10.52 -34.81
CA VAL A 238 27.81 -10.15 -35.10
C VAL A 238 28.25 -10.77 -36.41
N THR A 239 28.81 -9.93 -37.27
CA THR A 239 29.42 -10.34 -38.54
C THR A 239 30.47 -11.44 -38.33
N PRO A 240 30.49 -12.47 -39.20
CA PRO A 240 31.45 -13.56 -39.08
C PRO A 240 32.88 -12.99 -39.16
N GLY A 241 33.72 -13.32 -38.16
CA GLY A 241 35.08 -12.78 -38.03
C GLY A 241 35.27 -11.76 -36.90
N PHE A 242 34.21 -11.04 -36.47
CA PHE A 242 34.29 -10.07 -35.37
C PHE A 242 34.01 -10.66 -33.97
N ARG A 243 33.54 -11.91 -33.89
CA ARG A 243 33.07 -12.53 -32.64
C ARG A 243 34.13 -12.63 -31.53
N ASN A 244 35.37 -12.96 -31.89
CA ASN A 244 36.47 -13.14 -30.94
C ASN A 244 37.50 -11.99 -30.97
N ARG A 245 37.39 -11.05 -31.90
CA ARG A 245 38.38 -9.96 -32.10
C ARG A 245 37.90 -8.66 -31.46
N ARG A 246 37.91 -8.59 -30.12
CA ARG A 246 37.50 -7.39 -29.36
C ARG A 246 38.31 -6.13 -29.69
N VAL A 247 39.56 -6.29 -30.14
CA VAL A 247 40.48 -5.19 -30.49
C VAL A 247 39.98 -4.39 -31.71
N LEU A 248 39.18 -5.00 -32.59
CA LEU A 248 38.64 -4.33 -33.78
C LEU A 248 37.38 -3.50 -33.50
N ILE A 249 36.82 -3.58 -32.29
CA ILE A 249 35.59 -2.87 -31.91
C ILE A 249 35.97 -1.49 -31.34
N PRO A 250 35.31 -0.39 -31.75
CA PRO A 250 35.55 0.94 -31.19
C PRO A 250 35.37 0.96 -29.66
N PHE A 251 36.21 1.73 -28.98
CA PHE A 251 36.22 1.83 -27.51
C PHE A 251 34.84 2.20 -26.93
N ILE A 252 34.14 3.14 -27.57
CA ILE A 252 32.79 3.57 -27.17
C ILE A 252 31.81 2.40 -27.08
N THR A 253 31.86 1.46 -28.03
CA THR A 253 30.98 0.29 -28.01
C THR A 253 31.37 -0.74 -26.96
N ILE A 254 32.65 -0.87 -26.63
CA ILE A 254 33.09 -1.71 -25.51
C ILE A 254 32.57 -1.13 -24.19
N ALA A 255 32.69 0.19 -24.01
CA ALA A 255 32.17 0.89 -22.84
C ALA A 255 30.64 0.75 -22.72
N LEU A 256 29.90 0.93 -23.82
CA LEU A 256 28.44 0.72 -23.86
C LEU A 256 28.07 -0.73 -23.53
N LEU A 257 28.77 -1.73 -24.06
CA LEU A 257 28.50 -3.14 -23.74
C LEU A 257 28.82 -3.49 -22.28
N LEU A 258 29.86 -2.90 -21.70
CA LEU A 258 30.19 -3.09 -20.28
C LEU A 258 29.10 -2.47 -19.40
N THR A 259 28.69 -1.23 -19.68
CA THR A 259 27.63 -0.56 -18.93
C THR A 259 26.29 -1.28 -19.04
N LEU A 260 25.93 -1.83 -20.21
CA LEU A 260 24.72 -2.66 -20.37
C LEU A 260 24.75 -3.93 -19.50
N ARG A 261 25.92 -4.55 -19.30
CA ARG A 261 26.06 -5.70 -18.38
C ARG A 261 25.90 -5.30 -16.93
N MET A 262 26.44 -4.15 -16.53
CA MET A 262 26.24 -3.62 -15.17
C MET A 262 24.77 -3.26 -14.93
N LEU A 263 24.13 -2.64 -15.92
CA LEU A 263 22.71 -2.31 -15.88
C LEU A 263 21.85 -3.56 -15.69
N ALA A 264 22.18 -4.67 -16.37
CA ALA A 264 21.47 -5.94 -16.23
C ALA A 264 21.49 -6.50 -14.80
N ILE A 265 22.53 -6.20 -14.01
CA ILE A 265 22.64 -6.62 -12.61
C ILE A 265 21.89 -5.64 -11.69
N VAL A 266 21.95 -4.34 -11.99
CA VAL A 266 21.38 -3.28 -11.13
C VAL A 266 19.86 -3.16 -11.25
N THR A 267 19.29 -3.29 -12.46
CA THR A 267 17.85 -3.03 -12.66
C THR A 267 16.92 -3.99 -11.89
N PRO A 268 17.20 -5.30 -11.74
CA PRO A 268 16.33 -6.17 -10.95
C PRO A 268 16.35 -5.81 -9.46
N ILE A 269 17.51 -5.41 -8.94
CA ILE A 269 17.68 -4.98 -7.54
C ILE A 269 16.88 -3.71 -7.28
N LEU A 270 17.00 -2.71 -8.17
CA LEU A 270 16.21 -1.48 -8.09
C LEU A 270 14.70 -1.78 -8.17
N GLY A 271 14.29 -2.64 -9.11
CA GLY A 271 12.89 -3.05 -9.25
C GLY A 271 12.34 -3.71 -8.00
N ALA A 272 13.10 -4.62 -7.38
CA ALA A 272 12.72 -5.27 -6.13
C ALA A 272 12.57 -4.26 -4.98
N ALA A 273 13.51 -3.33 -4.82
CA ALA A 273 13.45 -2.31 -3.77
C ALA A 273 12.23 -1.38 -3.91
N VAL A 274 11.91 -0.97 -5.15
CA VAL A 274 10.75 -0.12 -5.42
C VAL A 274 9.44 -0.88 -5.19
N LEU A 275 9.37 -2.16 -5.59
CA LEU A 275 8.21 -3.01 -5.33
C LEU A 275 8.02 -3.29 -3.83
N MET A 276 9.10 -3.53 -3.08
CA MET A 276 9.05 -3.65 -1.61
C MET A 276 8.54 -2.36 -0.97
N SER A 277 9.04 -1.19 -1.39
CA SER A 277 8.54 0.10 -0.88
C SER A 277 7.05 0.33 -1.20
N LEU A 278 6.59 -0.12 -2.37
CA LEU A 278 5.17 -0.03 -2.75
C LEU A 278 4.32 -0.99 -1.90
N MET A 279 4.81 -2.20 -1.67
CA MET A 279 4.17 -3.21 -0.82
C MET A 279 4.05 -2.72 0.62
N ASP A 280 5.15 -2.21 1.19
CA ASP A 280 5.22 -1.62 2.54
C ASP A 280 4.28 -0.42 2.74
N ARG A 281 3.81 0.22 1.66
CA ARG A 281 2.87 1.35 1.76
C ARG A 281 1.41 0.91 1.78
N HIS A 282 1.07 -0.18 1.10
CA HIS A 282 -0.31 -0.61 0.89
C HIS A 282 -0.72 -1.81 1.77
N TRP A 283 0.23 -2.63 2.22
CA TRP A 283 -0.03 -3.88 2.94
C TRP A 283 0.68 -3.94 4.31
N GLN A 284 0.68 -2.83 5.05
CA GLN A 284 1.12 -2.80 6.46
C GLN A 284 0.18 -3.58 7.37
#